data_AF-A0A9D6EJG0-F1
#
_entry.id   AF-A0A9D6EJG0-F1
#
_cell.length_a   1.000
_cell.length_b   1.000
_cell.length_c   1.000
_cell.angle_alpha   90.00
_cell.angle_beta   90.00
_cell.angle_gamma   90.00
#
_symmetry.space_group_name_H-M   'P 1'
#
loop_
_entity.id
_entity.type
_entity.pdbx_description
1 polymer ?
#
loop_
_entity_poly.entity_id
_entity_poly.type
_entity_poly.pdbx_seq_one_letter_code
_entity_poly.pdbx_strand_id
1 'polypeptide(L)' 'EEIDKLIEEQSRTLDQKKRLALVQEIDRRLQLDGARPILGWINAYVVMWPHVKNLVPHQSIYNYARMQEVWLDK' A
#
# COMPACT_ATOMS: atom_id res chain seq x y z
N GLU A 1 -12.78 -18.54 -9.75
CA GLU A 1 -14.23 -18.26 -9.74
C GLU A 1 -14.75 -17.68 -8.41
N GLU A 2 -14.57 -18.34 -7.25
CA GLU A 2 -15.09 -17.78 -5.98
C GLU A 2 -14.32 -16.54 -5.50
N ILE A 3 -12.98 -16.56 -5.54
CA ILE A 3 -12.16 -15.41 -5.17
C ILE A 3 -12.43 -14.22 -6.11
N ASP A 4 -12.60 -14.47 -7.41
CA ASP A 4 -12.90 -13.43 -8.40
C ASP A 4 -14.22 -12.72 -8.08
N LYS A 5 -15.26 -13.47 -7.67
CA LYS A 5 -16.55 -12.89 -7.23
C LYS A 5 -16.38 -12.00 -6.01
N LEU A 6 -15.57 -12.41 -5.03
CA LEU A 6 -15.27 -11.58 -3.85
C LEU A 6 -14.48 -10.32 -4.22
N ILE A 7 -13.56 -10.42 -5.18
CA ILE A 7 -12.81 -9.27 -5.71
C ILE A 7 -13.76 -8.28 -6.40
N GLU A 8 -14.75 -8.76 -7.17
CA GLU A 8 -15.77 -7.90 -7.75
C GLU A 8 -16.67 -7.26 -6.68
N GLU A 9 -17.10 -8.02 -5.67
CA GLU A 9 -17.96 -7.52 -4.59
C GLU A 9 -17.26 -6.42 -3.80
N GLN A 10 -16.00 -6.62 -3.40
CA GLN A 10 -15.25 -5.60 -2.66
C GLN A 10 -15.05 -4.33 -3.53
N SER A 11 -14.86 -4.48 -4.85
CA SER A 11 -14.70 -3.35 -5.77
C SER A 11 -15.97 -2.49 -5.86
N ARG A 12 -17.15 -3.10 -5.74
CA ARG A 12 -18.45 -2.40 -5.77
C ARG A 12 -18.90 -1.91 -4.38
N THR A 13 -18.21 -2.30 -3.30
CA THR A 13 -18.63 -1.95 -1.93
C THR A 13 -18.19 -0.54 -1.55
N LEU A 14 -19.17 0.34 -1.36
CA LEU A 14 -18.97 1.75 -0.96
C LEU A 14 -18.56 1.90 0.51
N ASP A 15 -19.18 1.13 1.40
CA ASP A 15 -18.88 1.18 2.84
C ASP A 15 -17.45 0.70 3.11
N GLN A 16 -16.62 1.58 3.67
CA GLN A 16 -15.20 1.32 3.83
C GLN A 16 -14.91 0.17 4.79
N LYS A 17 -15.67 0.05 5.90
CA LYS A 17 -15.44 -1.00 6.91
C LYS A 17 -15.80 -2.37 6.34
N LYS A 18 -16.93 -2.45 5.64
CA LYS A 18 -17.36 -3.66 4.94
C LYS A 18 -16.37 -4.06 3.85
N ARG A 19 -15.91 -3.10 3.04
CA ARG A 19 -14.91 -3.36 2.00
C ARG A 19 -13.60 -3.89 2.60
N LEU A 20 -13.13 -3.31 3.71
CA LEU A 20 -11.93 -3.77 4.39
C LEU A 20 -12.07 -5.21 4.90
N ALA A 21 -13.21 -5.57 5.50
CA ALA A 21 -13.47 -6.92 5.96
C ALA A 21 -13.45 -7.94 4.81
N LEU A 22 -14.03 -7.59 3.64
CA LEU A 22 -13.97 -8.42 2.44
C LEU A 22 -12.53 -8.61 1.93
N VAL A 23 -11.72 -7.55 1.88
CA VAL A 23 -10.31 -7.61 1.48
C VAL A 23 -9.50 -8.52 2.41
N GLN A 24 -9.73 -8.44 3.72
CA GLN A 24 -9.05 -9.29 4.70
C GLN A 24 -9.40 -10.78 4.51
N GLU A 25 -10.66 -11.10 4.20
CA GLU A 25 -11.06 -12.48 3.92
C GLU A 25 -10.45 -13.01 2.61
N ILE A 26 -10.39 -12.18 1.56
CA ILE A 26 -9.74 -12.54 0.29
C ILE A 26 -8.25 -12.85 0.53
N ASP A 27 -7.55 -11.96 1.23
CA ASP A 27 -6.12 -12.13 1.55
C ASP A 27 -5.88 -13.43 2.35
N ARG A 28 -6.70 -13.70 3.37
CA ARG A 28 -6.62 -14.93 4.17
C ARG A 28 -6.75 -16.19 3.30
N ARG A 29 -7.71 -16.23 2.37
CA ARG A 29 -7.91 -17.38 1.47
C ARG A 29 -6.73 -17.56 0.52
N LEU A 30 -6.25 -16.47 -0.09
CA LEU A 30 -5.10 -16.50 -1.00
C LEU A 30 -3.82 -17.00 -0.32
N GLN A 31 -3.62 -16.63 0.95
CA GLN A 31 -2.48 -17.10 1.74
C GLN A 31 -2.59 -18.59 2.08
N LEU A 32 -3.79 -19.07 2.42
CA LEU A 32 -4.04 -20.50 2.70
C LEU A 32 -3.88 -21.37 1.44
N ASP A 33 -4.31 -20.88 0.28
CA ASP A 33 -4.13 -21.56 -1.02
C ASP A 33 -2.66 -21.59 -1.47
N GLY A 34 -1.77 -20.86 -0.79
CA GLY A 34 -0.35 -20.78 -1.13
C GLY A 34 -0.08 -20.13 -2.49
N ALA A 35 -1.05 -19.38 -3.04
CA ALA A 35 -0.97 -18.80 -4.37
C ALA A 35 0.20 -17.79 -4.52
N ARG A 36 0.59 -17.14 -3.41
CA ARG A 36 1.74 -16.23 -3.37
C ARG A 36 2.38 -16.15 -1.98
N PRO A 37 3.50 -16.84 -1.74
CA PRO A 37 4.23 -16.74 -0.47
C PRO A 37 4.70 -15.31 -0.21
N ILE A 38 4.23 -14.70 0.89
CA ILE A 38 4.71 -13.40 1.37
C ILE A 38 5.95 -13.63 2.22
N LEU A 39 7.11 -13.18 1.74
CA LEU A 39 8.38 -13.31 2.47
C LEU A 39 8.55 -12.21 3.53
N GLY A 40 7.89 -11.07 3.35
CA GLY A 40 7.94 -9.95 4.28
C GLY A 40 7.47 -8.65 3.66
N TRP A 41 7.38 -7.62 4.50
CA TRP A 41 7.08 -6.25 4.10
C TRP A 41 8.37 -5.45 3.94
N ILE A 42 8.48 -4.70 2.85
CA ILE A 42 9.69 -3.92 2.57
C ILE A 42 9.81 -2.73 3.54
N ASN A 43 10.95 -2.63 4.21
CA ASN A 43 11.34 -1.45 4.98
C ASN A 43 12.39 -0.68 4.19
N ALA A 44 11.97 0.39 3.52
CA ALA A 44 12.88 1.24 2.75
C ALA A 44 13.58 2.26 3.67
N TYR A 45 14.90 2.36 3.54
CA TYR A 45 15.71 3.38 4.20
C TYR A 45 16.05 4.47 3.20
N VAL A 46 15.88 5.73 3.60
CA VAL A 46 16.10 6.89 2.73
C VAL A 46 17.20 7.77 3.33
N VAL A 47 18.18 8.13 2.51
CA VAL A 47 19.23 9.09 2.85
C VAL A 47 18.89 10.41 2.15
N MET A 48 18.99 11.52 2.87
CA MET A 48 18.66 12.85 2.36
C MET A 48 19.82 13.83 2.60
N TRP A 49 19.99 14.75 1.67
CA TRP A 49 20.94 15.84 1.84
C TRP A 49 20.46 16.82 2.93
N PRO A 50 21.34 17.34 3.81
CA PRO A 50 20.94 18.21 4.91
C PRO A 50 20.24 19.53 4.49
N HIS A 51 20.52 19.99 3.27
CA HIS A 51 19.94 21.21 2.70
C HIS A 51 18.60 20.96 1.98
N VAL A 52 18.15 19.71 1.86
CA VAL A 52 16.79 19.39 1.37
C VAL A 52 15.85 19.45 2.57
N LYS A 53 14.82 20.29 2.47
CA LYS A 53 13.85 20.49 3.54
C LYS A 53 12.48 19.99 3.11
N ASN A 54 11.71 19.54 4.10
CA ASN A 54 10.33 19.11 3.96
C ASN A 54 10.09 17.89 3.04
N LEU A 55 11.15 17.15 2.68
CA LEU A 55 11.01 15.82 2.10
C LEU A 55 10.67 14.84 3.24
N VAL A 56 9.49 14.24 3.17
CA VAL A 56 9.02 13.24 4.14
C VAL A 56 9.08 11.85 3.49
N PRO A 57 10.08 11.02 3.82
CA PRO A 57 10.13 9.64 3.35
C PRO A 57 8.89 8.88 3.84
N HIS A 58 8.25 8.12 2.95
CA HIS A 58 7.16 7.22 3.32
C HIS A 58 7.24 5.92 2.51
N GLN A 59 6.76 4.82 3.08
CA GLN A 59 6.86 3.47 2.47
C GLN A 59 5.79 3.18 1.41
N SER A 60 5.37 4.20 0.64
CA SER A 60 4.41 4.02 -0.45
C SER A 60 5.10 4.31 -1.77
N ILE A 61 5.14 3.29 -2.63
CA ILE A 61 5.74 3.38 -3.97
C ILE A 61 4.99 4.36 -4.89
N TYR A 62 3.73 4.68 -4.58
CA TYR A 62 2.88 5.50 -5.45
C TYR A 62 2.97 7.00 -5.16
N ASN A 63 3.29 7.40 -3.93
CA ASN A 63 3.22 8.80 -3.52
C ASN A 63 4.59 9.48 -3.31
N TYR A 64 5.68 8.72 -3.40
CA TYR A 64 7.02 9.18 -3.01
C TYR A 64 7.51 10.39 -3.83
N ALA A 65 7.03 10.54 -5.08
CA ALA A 65 7.43 11.61 -5.98
C ALA A 65 6.71 12.96 -5.77
N ARG A 66 5.85 13.10 -4.75
CA ARG A 66 5.17 14.38 -4.49
C ARG A 66 6.11 15.38 -3.81
N MET A 67 6.77 16.21 -4.61
CA MET A 67 7.78 17.18 -4.16
C MET A 67 7.25 18.62 -4.02
N GLN A 68 5.94 18.83 -4.04
CA GLN A 68 5.32 20.16 -4.12
C GLN A 68 5.73 21.10 -2.97
N GLU A 69 5.98 20.56 -1.77
CA GLU A 69 6.38 21.32 -0.58
C GLU A 69 7.88 21.21 -0.28
N VAL A 70 8.65 20.53 -1.14
CA VAL A 70 10.08 20.26 -0.92
C VAL A 70 10.90 21.41 -1.47
N TRP A 71 11.87 21.87 -0.67
CA TRP A 71 12.71 23.01 -1.03
C TRP A 71 14.16 22.82 -0.61
N LEU A 72 15.04 23.68 -1.13
CA LEU A 72 16.47 23.70 -0.81
C LEU A 72 16.81 24.94 0.02
N ASP A 73 17.50 24.71 1.12
CA ASP A 73 18.05 25.76 1.99
C ASP A 73 19.40 26.22 1.40
N LYS A 74 19.32 27.12 0.42
CA LYS A 74 20.44 27.74 -0.31
C LYS A 74 20.15 29.19 -0.64
#